data_AF-A0A2W2B067-F1
#
_entry.id   AF-A0A2W2B067-F1
#
_cell.length_a   1.000
_cell.length_b   1.000
_cell.length_c   1.000
_cell.angle_alpha   90.00
_cell.angle_beta   90.00
_cell.angle_gamma   90.00
#
_symmetry.space_group_name_H-M   'P 1'
#
loop_
_entity.id
_entity.type
_entity.pdbx_description
1 polymer ?
#
loop_
_entity_poly.entity_id
_entity_poly.type
_entity_poly.pdbx_seq_one_letter_code
_entity_poly.pdbx_strand_id
1 'polypeptide(L)'
;MIQRFKTVLPLDGNNIEFDFHPMNIKDLNLFQVYCLYEGERVRFHMQRDGEVFRVTMQDACPAPYLPLEEMLSDAIFTNCPVD
;
A
#
# COMPACT_ATOMS: atom_id res chain seq x y z
N MET A 1 10.04 -1.44 13.25
CA MET A 1 9.21 -0.35 13.80
C MET A 1 8.11 0.00 12.80
N ILE A 2 6.84 0.02 13.21
CA ILE A 2 5.72 0.33 12.32
C ILE A 2 5.55 1.86 12.23
N GLN A 3 5.72 2.41 11.03
CA GLN A 3 5.67 3.86 10.81
C GLN A 3 5.11 4.21 9.43
N ARG A 4 4.85 5.50 9.22
CA ARG A 4 4.51 6.01 7.89
C ARG A 4 5.73 5.93 6.98
N PHE A 5 5.51 5.60 5.72
CA PHE A 5 6.55 5.61 4.70
C PHE A 5 5.95 5.90 3.33
N LYS A 6 6.81 6.30 2.40
CA LYS A 6 6.44 6.46 1.00
C LYS A 6 7.25 5.49 0.14
N THR A 7 6.66 5.01 -0.93
CA THR A 7 7.37 4.25 -1.96
C THR A 7 6.96 4.73 -3.34
N VAL A 8 7.79 4.47 -4.33
CA VAL A 8 7.51 4.75 -5.73
C VAL A 8 7.57 3.43 -6.48
N LEU A 9 6.47 3.07 -7.15
CA LEU A 9 6.40 1.85 -7.94
C LEU A 9 6.26 2.20 -9.44
N PRO A 10 6.95 1.47 -10.33
CA PRO A 10 6.79 1.64 -11.76
C PRO A 10 5.47 1.03 -12.26
N LEU A 11 4.76 1.75 -13.12
CA LEU A 11 3.57 1.27 -13.84
C LEU A 11 3.50 1.93 -15.22
N ASP A 12 3.45 1.12 -16.28
CA ASP A 12 3.33 1.58 -17.67
C ASP A 12 4.34 2.69 -18.06
N GLY A 13 5.58 2.57 -17.58
CA GLY A 13 6.65 3.54 -17.84
C GLY A 13 6.57 4.82 -17.00
N ASN A 14 5.62 4.92 -16.06
CA ASN A 14 5.49 6.01 -15.11
C ASN A 14 5.90 5.55 -13.70
N ASN A 15 6.22 6.52 -12.84
CA ASN A 15 6.52 6.31 -11.43
C ASN A 15 5.35 6.80 -10.58
N ILE A 16 4.69 5.89 -9.87
CA ILE A 16 3.54 6.20 -9.02
C ILE A 16 3.99 6.26 -7.56
N GLU A 17 3.80 7.41 -6.91
CA GLU A 17 4.07 7.57 -5.48
C GLU A 17 2.88 7.03 -4.65
N PHE A 18 3.20 6.21 -3.66
CA PHE A 18 2.27 5.70 -2.66
C PHE A 18 2.73 6.14 -1.26
N ASP A 19 1.80 6.63 -0.46
CA ASP A 19 2.01 7.08 0.91
C ASP A 19 1.24 6.17 1.88
N PHE A 20 1.98 5.44 2.71
CA PHE A 20 1.49 4.38 3.58
C PHE A 20 1.33 4.89 5.01
N HIS A 21 0.13 4.75 5.54
CA HIS A 21 -0.26 5.18 6.87
C HIS A 21 -0.68 3.96 7.69
N PRO A 22 0.12 3.50 8.66
CA PRO A 22 -0.30 2.40 9.52
C PRO A 22 -1.49 2.83 10.36
N MET A 23 -2.51 1.97 10.42
CA MET A 23 -3.71 2.17 11.25
C MET A 23 -3.53 1.61 12.67
N ASN A 24 -2.56 0.71 12.84
CA ASN A 24 -2.12 0.18 14.12
C ASN A 24 -0.59 0.21 14.17
N ILE A 25 -0.03 0.82 15.21
CA ILE A 25 1.42 0.94 15.42
C ILE A 25 1.98 -0.16 16.35
N LYS A 26 1.10 -0.96 16.95
CA LYS A 26 1.47 -2.13 17.78
C LYS A 26 1.58 -3.39 16.94
N ASP A 27 0.61 -3.60 16.04
CA ASP A 27 0.54 -4.80 15.20
C ASP A 27 0.57 -4.45 13.72
N LEU A 28 1.44 -5.13 12.97
CA LEU A 28 1.56 -4.95 11.52
C LEU A 28 0.40 -5.66 10.82
N ASN A 29 -0.77 -5.00 10.80
CA ASN A 29 -2.03 -5.60 10.35
C ASN A 29 -2.79 -4.78 9.28
N LEU A 30 -2.73 -3.44 9.32
CA LEU A 30 -3.55 -2.61 8.44
C LEU A 30 -2.87 -1.29 8.08
N PHE A 31 -2.84 -0.97 6.79
CA PHE A 31 -2.38 0.30 6.24
C PHE A 31 -3.49 0.98 5.44
N GLN A 32 -3.56 2.31 5.57
CA GLN A 32 -4.18 3.19 4.58
C GLN A 32 -3.12 3.62 3.58
N VAL A 33 -3.38 3.42 2.30
CA VAL A 33 -2.46 3.78 1.22
C VAL A 33 -3.09 4.90 0.41
N TYR A 34 -2.35 6.00 0.24
CA TYR A 34 -2.75 7.13 -0.59
C TYR A 34 -1.91 7.17 -1.86
N CYS A 35 -2.53 7.49 -2.99
CA CYS A 35 -1.83 7.74 -4.26
C CYS A 35 -2.62 8.76 -5.10
N LEU A 36 -2.02 9.21 -6.20
CA LEU A 36 -2.68 10.06 -7.19
C LEU A 36 -3.22 9.17 -8.31
N TYR A 37 -4.48 9.35 -8.69
CA TYR A 37 -5.10 8.71 -9.83
C TYR A 37 -5.95 9.74 -10.58
N GLU A 38 -5.72 9.90 -11.89
CA GLU A 38 -6.43 10.89 -12.73
C GLU A 38 -6.45 12.33 -12.17
N GLY A 39 -5.39 12.72 -11.44
CA GLY A 39 -5.28 14.04 -10.81
C GLY A 39 -5.98 14.16 -9.45
N GLU A 40 -6.66 13.11 -8.99
CA GLU A 40 -7.30 13.06 -7.68
C GLU A 40 -6.49 12.24 -6.68
N ARG A 41 -6.45 12.69 -5.43
CA ARG A 41 -5.85 11.92 -4.34
C ARG A 41 -6.86 10.87 -3.89
N VAL A 42 -6.56 9.61 -4.16
CA VAL A 42 -7.37 8.46 -3.75
C VAL A 42 -6.75 7.75 -2.55
N ARG A 43 -7.55 6.91 -1.88
CA ARG A 43 -7.11 6.10 -0.74
C ARG A 43 -7.76 4.73 -0.77
N PHE A 44 -6.97 3.69 -0.54
CA PHE A 44 -7.44 2.34 -0.29
C PHE A 44 -6.77 1.75 0.96
N HIS A 45 -7.17 0.53 1.32
CA HIS A 45 -6.66 -0.17 2.48
C HIS A 45 -5.92 -1.44 2.07
N MET A 46 -4.81 -1.69 2.73
CA MET A 46 -4.09 -2.96 2.66
C MET A 46 -4.10 -3.63 4.03
N GLN A 47 -4.68 -4.82 4.10
CA GLN A 47 -4.78 -5.60 5.32
C GLN A 47 -3.94 -6.87 5.21
N ARG A 48 -3.33 -7.27 6.32
CA ARG A 48 -2.59 -8.51 6.41
C ARG A 48 -3.53 -9.71 6.27
N ASP A 49 -3.16 -10.61 5.38
CA ASP A 49 -3.80 -11.90 5.13
C ASP A 49 -2.70 -12.98 5.13
N GLY A 50 -2.46 -13.55 6.32
CA GLY A 50 -1.33 -14.46 6.56
C GLY A 50 0.03 -13.77 6.39
N GLU A 51 0.76 -14.18 5.36
CA GLU A 51 2.12 -13.72 5.04
C GLU A 51 2.15 -12.58 4.03
N VAL A 52 1.00 -12.12 3.54
CA VAL A 52 0.90 -11.04 2.55
C VAL A 52 -0.05 -9.94 3.00
N PHE A 53 0.02 -8.78 2.36
CA PHE A 53 -0.99 -7.73 2.46
C PHE A 53 -1.86 -7.72 1.20
N ARG A 54 -3.18 -7.63 1.39
CA ARG A 54 -4.18 -7.60 0.31
C ARG A 54 -4.97 -6.31 0.32
N VAL A 55 -5.38 -5.83 -0.85
CA VAL A 55 -6.33 -4.73 -0.99
C VAL A 55 -7.72 -5.22 -0.60
N THR A 56 -8.26 -4.71 0.51
CA THR A 56 -9.54 -5.20 1.05
C THR A 56 -10.77 -4.56 0.44
N MET A 57 -10.62 -3.37 -0.15
CA MET A 57 -11.69 -2.62 -0.84
C MET A 57 -11.23 -2.35 -2.26
N GLN A 58 -11.37 -3.34 -3.13
CA GLN A 58 -10.91 -3.24 -4.52
C GLN A 58 -11.60 -2.07 -5.25
N ASP A 59 -12.86 -1.76 -4.93
CA ASP A 59 -13.59 -0.62 -5.51
C ASP A 59 -12.96 0.74 -5.16
N ALA A 60 -12.18 0.83 -4.08
CA ALA A 60 -11.48 2.05 -3.67
C ALA A 60 -10.06 2.15 -4.24
N CYS A 61 -9.51 1.04 -4.77
CA CYS A 61 -8.22 1.01 -5.42
C CYS A 61 -8.43 1.19 -6.93
N PRO A 62 -7.76 2.16 -7.58
CA PRO A 62 -7.82 2.27 -9.03
C PRO A 62 -7.45 0.95 -9.71
N ALA A 63 -8.26 0.51 -10.67
CA ALA A 63 -8.06 -0.75 -11.38
C ALA A 63 -6.63 -0.95 -11.94
N PRO A 64 -5.96 0.08 -12.49
CA PRO A 64 -4.57 -0.05 -12.96
C PRO A 64 -3.55 -0.35 -11.85
N TYR A 65 -3.88 -0.09 -10.59
CA TYR A 65 -2.98 -0.28 -9.44
C TYR A 65 -3.20 -1.62 -8.74
N LEU A 66 -4.32 -2.32 -9.00
CA LEU A 66 -4.57 -3.66 -8.46
C LEU A 66 -3.44 -4.66 -8.78
N PRO A 67 -2.83 -4.68 -9.99
CA PRO A 67 -1.69 -5.56 -10.27
C PRO A 67 -0.43 -5.25 -9.44
N LEU A 68 -0.35 -4.08 -8.79
CA LEU A 68 0.77 -3.71 -7.93
C LEU A 68 0.63 -4.25 -6.50
N GLU A 69 -0.45 -4.98 -6.17
CA GLU A 69 -0.73 -5.47 -4.82
C GLU A 69 0.46 -6.20 -4.17
N GLU A 70 1.11 -7.09 -4.92
CA GLU A 70 2.28 -7.83 -4.43
C GLU A 70 3.45 -6.88 -4.09
N MET A 71 3.76 -5.94 -4.99
CA MET A 71 4.82 -4.95 -4.77
C MET A 71 4.50 -4.01 -3.60
N LEU A 72 3.23 -3.66 -3.41
CA LEU A 72 2.78 -2.85 -2.28
C LEU A 72 2.89 -3.64 -0.96
N SER A 73 2.59 -4.94 -0.98
CA SER A 73 2.78 -5.85 0.17
C SER A 73 4.25 -5.95 0.54
N ASP A 74 5.14 -6.17 -0.44
CA ASP A 74 6.58 -6.23 -0.23
C ASP A 74 7.14 -4.91 0.32
N ALA A 75 6.62 -3.77 -0.15
CA ALA A 75 6.99 -2.46 0.35
C ALA A 75 6.66 -2.30 1.85
N ILE A 76 5.53 -2.86 2.31
CA ILE A 76 5.16 -2.86 3.73
C ILE A 76 6.18 -3.67 4.55
N PHE A 77 6.50 -4.90 4.16
CA PHE A 77 7.46 -5.73 4.91
C PHE A 77 8.88 -5.17 4.88
N THR A 78 9.28 -4.55 3.77
CA THR A 78 10.60 -3.92 3.64
C THR A 78 10.78 -2.74 4.58
N ASN A 79 9.74 -1.89 4.72
CA ASN A 79 9.81 -0.67 5.52
C ASN A 79 9.38 -0.87 6.98
N CYS A 80 8.59 -1.91 7.25
CA CYS A 80 8.10 -2.26 8.57
C CYS A 80 8.36 -3.75 8.85
N PRO A 81 9.63 -4.16 9.01
CA PRO A 81 9.97 -5.56 9.28
C PRO A 81 9.31 -6.04 10.58
N VAL A 82 8.85 -7.29 10.56
CA VAL A 82 8.38 -8.04 11.72
C VAL A 82 9.58 -8.78 12.27
N ASP A 83 10.04 -8.39 13.46
CA ASP A 83 11.11 -9.07 14.20
C ASP A 83 10.63 -10.41 14.78
#